data_AF-A0A197JD03-F1
#
_entry.id   AF-A0A197JD03-F1
#
_cell.length_a   1.000
_cell.length_b   1.000
_cell.length_c   1.000
_cell.angle_alpha   90.00
_cell.angle_beta   90.00
_cell.angle_gamma   90.00
#
_symmetry.space_group_name_H-M   'P 1'
#
loop_
_entity.id
_entity.type
_entity.pdbx_description
1 polymer ?
#
loop_
_entity_poly.entity_id
_entity_poly.type
_entity_poly.pdbx_seq_one_letter_code
_entity_poly.pdbx_strand_id
1 'polypeptide(L)'
;YTHAEIHPASVFGLPASLIPYANHNQTARNIFASSMVKQAMQVTPIPSVHYEGKYLLDGQRPLVGIVGGELLGLYEAPNGVNLVVAIMSYTGYNMEDAIIVSQSAVQRGLFATRVRNGPLEEDPEEYPRQASMPGLGRDGDEYRLLSVGDKISSRHAQKGVIGRMLPQEDMPFTDDGTVPDIIFNSHGIPSRMTMGQLLEGVIGITCVMTGEFADGTPWNHETSLDEIVQVEANGTRQLYNGFTGSTIETLHCLSMVYYMPLKH
;
A
#
# COMPACT_ATOMS: atom_id res chain seq x y z
N TYR A 1 -5.57 7.47 -41.71
CA TYR A 1 -6.20 7.88 -40.42
C TYR A 1 -6.37 9.39 -40.42
N THR A 2 -7.50 9.92 -39.93
CA THR A 2 -7.79 11.37 -39.86
C THR A 2 -7.62 11.96 -38.46
N HIS A 3 -7.60 11.11 -37.44
CA HIS A 3 -7.40 11.47 -36.03
C HIS A 3 -6.54 10.38 -35.36
N ALA A 4 -5.90 10.74 -34.24
CA ALA A 4 -5.17 9.83 -33.37
C ALA A 4 -5.34 10.29 -31.91
N GLU A 5 -5.28 9.35 -30.96
CA GLU A 5 -5.25 9.70 -29.55
C GLU A 5 -3.89 10.30 -29.16
N ILE A 6 -3.90 11.23 -28.20
CA ILE A 6 -2.66 11.81 -27.66
C ILE A 6 -1.86 10.75 -26.91
N HIS A 7 -2.55 9.93 -26.12
CA HIS A 7 -1.96 8.79 -25.41
C HIS A 7 -3.03 7.72 -25.14
N PRO A 8 -2.75 6.41 -25.32
CA PRO A 8 -3.72 5.34 -25.11
C PRO A 8 -4.30 5.28 -23.69
N ALA A 9 -3.54 5.70 -22.68
CA ALA A 9 -4.04 5.75 -21.29
C ALA A 9 -5.16 6.77 -21.06
N SER A 10 -5.42 7.68 -22.01
CA SER A 10 -6.50 8.67 -21.91
C SER A 10 -7.91 8.05 -21.93
N VAL A 11 -8.03 6.78 -22.33
CA VAL A 11 -9.29 6.01 -22.28
C VAL A 11 -9.72 5.66 -20.86
N PHE A 12 -8.83 5.73 -19.87
CA PHE A 12 -9.16 5.37 -18.50
C PHE A 12 -9.96 6.45 -17.78
N GLY A 13 -10.98 6.02 -17.02
CA GLY A 13 -11.62 6.89 -16.04
C GLY A 13 -10.71 7.20 -14.85
N LEU A 14 -11.06 8.23 -14.08
CA LEU A 14 -10.25 8.72 -12.94
C LEU A 14 -9.71 7.61 -12.01
N PRO A 15 -10.53 6.72 -11.42
CA PRO A 15 -10.00 5.70 -10.50
C PRO A 15 -9.15 4.63 -11.21
N ALA A 16 -9.42 4.35 -12.49
CA ALA A 16 -8.64 3.38 -13.25
C ALA A 16 -7.27 3.95 -13.65
N SER A 17 -7.17 5.27 -13.83
CA SER A 17 -5.92 5.98 -14.14
C SER A 17 -4.91 6.01 -12.98
N LEU A 18 -5.29 5.53 -11.79
CA LEU A 18 -4.43 5.46 -10.61
C LEU A 18 -3.76 4.08 -10.43
N ILE A 19 -4.05 3.13 -11.32
CA ILE A 19 -3.52 1.76 -11.27
C ILE A 19 -2.25 1.70 -12.14
N PRO A 20 -1.06 1.50 -11.56
CA PRO A 20 0.15 1.34 -12.36
C PRO A 20 0.10 0.02 -13.14
N TYR A 21 0.68 -0.01 -14.34
CA TYR A 21 0.77 -1.21 -15.18
C TYR A 21 -0.57 -1.94 -15.36
N ALA A 22 -1.68 -1.21 -15.43
CA ALA A 22 -3.02 -1.77 -15.54
C ALA A 22 -3.17 -2.75 -16.72
N ASN A 23 -2.42 -2.54 -17.80
CA ASN A 23 -2.38 -3.42 -18.97
C ASN A 23 -1.81 -4.82 -18.70
N HIS A 24 -1.11 -5.02 -17.57
CA HIS A 24 -0.54 -6.31 -17.15
C HIS A 24 -1.44 -7.08 -16.16
N ASN A 25 -2.51 -6.47 -15.67
CA ASN A 25 -3.47 -7.13 -14.81
C ASN A 25 -4.63 -7.70 -15.63
N GLN A 26 -5.26 -8.76 -15.12
CA GLN A 26 -6.56 -9.17 -15.62
C GLN A 26 -7.59 -8.03 -15.46
N THR A 27 -8.41 -7.79 -16.49
CA THR A 27 -9.40 -6.68 -16.51
C THR A 27 -10.29 -6.62 -15.27
N ALA A 28 -10.75 -7.78 -14.77
CA ALA A 28 -11.57 -7.85 -13.56
C ALA A 28 -10.87 -7.23 -12.33
N ARG A 29 -9.54 -7.36 -12.23
CA ARG A 29 -8.75 -6.78 -11.14
C ARG A 29 -8.68 -5.26 -11.25
N ASN A 30 -8.55 -4.71 -12.44
CA ASN A 30 -8.57 -3.26 -12.64
C ASN A 30 -9.92 -2.65 -12.22
N ILE A 31 -11.03 -3.36 -12.47
CA ILE A 31 -12.37 -2.95 -12.02
C ILE A 31 -12.44 -2.95 -10.49
N PHE A 32 -11.95 -4.00 -9.84
CA PHE A 32 -11.94 -4.08 -8.38
C PHE A 32 -11.01 -3.02 -7.74
N ALA A 33 -9.83 -2.80 -8.32
CA ALA A 33 -8.88 -1.80 -7.87
C ALA A 33 -9.50 -0.41 -7.91
N SER A 34 -10.22 -0.08 -9.00
CA SER A 34 -10.94 1.18 -9.14
C SER A 34 -12.00 1.40 -8.03
N SER A 35 -12.59 0.32 -7.50
CA SER A 35 -13.50 0.38 -6.36
C SER A 35 -12.76 0.59 -5.04
N MET A 36 -11.65 -0.12 -4.85
CA MET A 36 -10.82 -0.04 -3.64
C MET A 36 -10.15 1.32 -3.48
N VAL A 37 -9.67 1.93 -4.57
CA VAL A 37 -9.10 3.29 -4.57
C VAL A 37 -10.10 4.32 -4.04
N LYS A 38 -11.40 4.17 -4.32
CA LYS A 38 -12.45 5.06 -3.78
C LYS A 38 -12.70 4.85 -2.28
N GLN A 39 -12.41 3.65 -1.78
CA GLN A 39 -12.56 3.29 -0.36
C GLN A 39 -11.29 3.57 0.45
N ALA A 40 -10.17 3.86 -0.21
CA ALA A 40 -8.92 4.20 0.43
C ALA A 40 -9.08 5.45 1.31
N MET A 41 -8.46 5.42 2.48
CA MET A 41 -8.34 6.61 3.32
C MET A 41 -7.21 7.50 2.78
N GLN A 42 -7.46 8.80 2.77
CA GLN A 42 -6.50 9.80 2.29
C GLN A 42 -5.93 10.58 3.47
N VAL A 43 -4.69 11.04 3.35
CA VAL A 43 -4.13 12.04 4.28
C VAL A 43 -5.03 13.25 4.25
N THR A 44 -5.37 13.81 5.42
CA THR A 44 -6.29 14.94 5.48
C THR A 44 -5.76 16.11 4.64
N PRO A 45 -6.44 16.50 3.53
CA PRO A 45 -6.14 17.78 2.91
C PRO A 45 -6.53 18.89 3.90
N ILE A 46 -5.68 19.90 4.04
CA ILE A 46 -5.78 20.97 5.06
C ILE A 46 -7.20 21.57 5.25
N PRO A 47 -8.07 21.78 4.22
CA PRO A 47 -9.43 22.28 4.46
C PRO A 47 -10.40 21.22 5.05
N SER A 48 -10.13 19.93 4.86
CA SER A 48 -11.02 18.83 5.28
C SER A 48 -10.91 18.46 6.75
N VAL A 49 -10.02 19.13 7.50
CA VAL A 49 -9.86 18.96 8.95
C VAL A 49 -11.10 19.36 9.75
N HIS A 50 -12.20 19.77 9.12
CA HIS A 50 -13.45 20.18 9.78
C HIS A 50 -14.58 19.16 9.62
N TYR A 51 -14.47 18.23 8.66
CA TYR A 51 -15.56 17.32 8.31
C TYR A 51 -15.41 15.94 8.94
N GLU A 52 -16.55 15.32 9.23
CA GLU A 52 -16.66 13.90 9.60
C GLU A 52 -15.95 13.02 8.57
N GLY A 53 -15.16 12.05 9.05
CA GLY A 53 -14.45 11.14 8.17
C GLY A 53 -13.33 10.36 8.85
N LYS A 54 -12.79 9.41 8.10
CA LYS A 54 -11.58 8.67 8.45
C LYS A 54 -10.44 9.13 7.56
N TYR A 55 -9.38 9.61 8.17
CA TYR A 55 -8.24 10.18 7.49
C TYR A 55 -6.97 9.47 7.92
N LEU A 56 -6.06 9.32 6.97
CA LEU A 56 -4.72 8.85 7.24
C LEU A 56 -3.91 9.98 7.89
N LEU A 57 -3.08 9.68 8.88
CA LEU A 57 -2.22 10.71 9.50
C LEU A 57 -1.03 11.08 8.61
N ASP A 58 -0.40 10.06 8.02
CA ASP A 58 0.77 10.21 7.18
C ASP A 58 0.69 9.27 5.98
N GLY A 59 1.14 9.76 4.84
CA GLY A 59 1.08 9.07 3.56
C GLY A 59 2.29 9.42 2.72
N GLN A 60 2.67 8.51 1.84
CA GLN A 60 3.84 8.68 0.99
C GLN A 60 3.43 8.82 -0.46
N ARG A 61 4.26 9.49 -1.25
CA ARG A 61 4.15 9.39 -2.71
C ARG A 61 4.47 7.95 -3.13
N PRO A 62 3.70 7.32 -4.04
CA PRO A 62 4.08 6.01 -4.57
C PRO A 62 5.41 6.11 -5.33
N LEU A 63 6.33 5.17 -5.07
CA LEU A 63 7.63 5.09 -5.77
C LEU A 63 7.45 4.88 -7.27
N VAL A 64 6.44 4.09 -7.64
CA VAL A 64 5.96 3.95 -9.01
C VAL A 64 4.77 4.90 -9.21
N GLY A 65 5.06 6.07 -9.75
CA GLY A 65 4.08 7.08 -10.11
C GLY A 65 3.27 6.71 -11.35
N ILE A 66 2.26 7.52 -11.65
CA ILE A 66 1.47 7.44 -12.87
C ILE A 66 0.99 8.85 -13.22
N VAL A 67 0.88 9.17 -14.51
CA VAL A 67 0.42 10.51 -14.95
C VAL A 67 -0.94 10.87 -14.36
N GLY A 68 -1.85 9.90 -14.24
CA GLY A 68 -3.16 10.10 -13.60
C GLY A 68 -3.05 10.52 -12.12
N GLY A 69 -2.03 10.06 -11.40
CA GLY A 69 -1.80 10.41 -10.00
C GLY A 69 -1.33 11.86 -9.84
N GLU A 70 -0.50 12.33 -10.75
CA GLU A 70 -0.04 13.73 -10.79
C GLU A 70 -1.20 14.69 -11.07
N LEU A 71 -2.01 14.37 -12.09
CA LEU A 71 -3.16 15.20 -12.49
C LEU A 71 -4.26 15.27 -11.42
N LEU A 72 -4.36 14.25 -10.57
CA LEU A 72 -5.39 14.16 -9.53
C LEU A 72 -4.92 14.64 -8.15
N GLY A 73 -3.69 15.15 -8.03
CA GLY A 73 -3.16 15.64 -6.77
C GLY A 73 -2.85 14.54 -5.75
N LEU A 74 -2.59 13.30 -6.21
CA LEU A 74 -2.32 12.15 -5.34
C LEU A 74 -1.01 12.33 -4.56
N TYR A 75 -0.08 13.13 -5.08
CA TYR A 75 1.24 13.31 -4.49
C TYR A 75 1.24 14.36 -3.36
N GLU A 76 0.28 15.29 -3.41
CA GLU A 76 0.03 16.30 -2.41
C GLU A 76 -0.84 15.75 -1.26
N ALA A 77 -1.80 14.90 -1.59
CA ALA A 77 -2.66 14.21 -0.64
C ALA A 77 -2.63 12.70 -0.88
N PRO A 78 -1.56 12.00 -0.45
CA PRO A 78 -1.44 10.55 -0.64
C PRO A 78 -2.51 9.78 0.14
N ASN A 79 -2.82 8.58 -0.34
CA ASN A 79 -3.85 7.70 0.21
C ASN A 79 -3.31 6.34 0.69
N GLY A 80 -2.01 6.31 0.98
CA GLY A 80 -1.28 5.07 1.22
C GLY A 80 0.20 5.32 1.49
N VAL A 81 0.94 4.22 1.61
CA VAL A 81 2.39 4.23 1.86
C VAL A 81 3.07 3.12 1.06
N ASN A 82 4.37 3.26 0.81
CA ASN A 82 5.17 2.20 0.20
C ASN A 82 5.59 1.22 1.29
N LEU A 83 5.29 -0.06 1.10
CA LEU A 83 5.58 -1.11 2.05
C LEU A 83 6.62 -2.07 1.53
N VAL A 84 7.46 -2.56 2.45
CA VAL A 84 8.28 -3.74 2.22
C VAL A 84 7.38 -4.98 2.31
N VAL A 85 7.14 -5.62 1.18
CA VAL A 85 6.26 -6.78 1.02
C VAL A 85 7.11 -8.02 0.79
N ALA A 86 6.93 -9.03 1.64
CA ALA A 86 7.44 -10.37 1.37
C ALA A 86 6.33 -11.22 0.73
N ILE A 87 6.61 -11.79 -0.45
CA ILE A 87 5.69 -12.72 -1.13
C ILE A 87 6.08 -14.15 -0.77
N MET A 88 5.44 -14.70 0.28
CA MET A 88 5.74 -16.04 0.78
C MET A 88 4.60 -16.59 1.64
N SER A 89 4.57 -17.90 1.85
CA SER A 89 3.72 -18.52 2.86
C SER A 89 4.47 -18.56 4.19
N TYR A 90 3.92 -17.96 5.24
CA TYR A 90 4.58 -17.87 6.55
C TYR A 90 3.61 -18.15 7.69
N THR A 91 3.97 -19.03 8.62
CA THR A 91 3.16 -19.44 9.80
C THR A 91 1.75 -20.00 9.53
N GLY A 92 1.29 -20.04 8.27
CA GLY A 92 -0.06 -20.48 7.88
C GLY A 92 -1.17 -19.45 8.11
N TYR A 93 -0.89 -18.31 8.75
CA TYR A 93 -1.89 -17.26 9.03
C TYR A 93 -2.15 -16.32 7.86
N ASN A 94 -1.39 -16.44 6.77
CA ASN A 94 -1.61 -15.69 5.54
C ASN A 94 -2.25 -16.53 4.42
N MET A 95 -3.04 -17.55 4.76
CA MET A 95 -3.77 -18.31 3.73
C MET A 95 -4.90 -17.48 3.08
N GLU A 96 -5.21 -17.80 1.83
CA GLU A 96 -6.30 -17.18 1.05
C GLU A 96 -6.13 -15.66 0.82
N ASP A 97 -6.91 -14.84 1.54
CA ASP A 97 -6.92 -13.37 1.50
C ASP A 97 -6.33 -12.76 2.79
N ALA A 98 -5.84 -13.59 3.71
CA ALA A 98 -5.22 -13.12 4.93
C ALA A 98 -3.79 -12.66 4.68
N ILE A 99 -3.38 -11.58 5.34
CA ILE A 99 -2.01 -11.10 5.36
C ILE A 99 -1.48 -11.08 6.79
N ILE A 100 -0.16 -11.20 6.90
CA ILE A 100 0.55 -10.95 8.16
C ILE A 100 1.12 -9.54 8.11
N VAL A 101 1.03 -8.80 9.21
CA VAL A 101 1.56 -7.44 9.34
C VAL A 101 2.56 -7.40 10.49
N SER A 102 3.64 -6.63 10.31
CA SER A 102 4.60 -6.35 11.37
C SER A 102 3.95 -5.50 12.46
N GLN A 103 3.86 -6.03 13.68
CA GLN A 103 3.33 -5.32 14.84
C GLN A 103 4.17 -4.08 15.16
N SER A 104 5.50 -4.18 14.98
CA SER A 104 6.41 -3.04 15.20
C SER A 104 6.17 -1.90 14.22
N ALA A 105 5.84 -2.20 12.95
CA ALA A 105 5.52 -1.18 11.95
C ALA A 105 4.24 -0.44 12.33
N VAL A 106 3.20 -1.16 12.77
CA VAL A 106 1.94 -0.58 13.25
C VAL A 106 2.17 0.30 14.48
N GLN A 107 2.98 -0.16 15.44
CA GLN A 107 3.34 0.62 16.63
C GLN A 107 4.13 1.89 16.30
N ARG A 108 4.91 1.89 15.21
CA ARG A 108 5.60 3.07 14.68
C ARG A 108 4.67 4.01 13.89
N GLY A 109 3.39 3.69 13.77
CA GLY A 109 2.39 4.54 13.13
C GLY A 109 2.01 4.13 11.70
N LEU A 110 2.39 2.91 11.26
CA LEU A 110 1.96 2.41 9.95
C LEU A 110 0.44 2.44 9.83
N PHE A 111 -0.06 3.21 8.85
CA PHE A 111 -1.47 3.46 8.61
C PHE A 111 -2.25 3.95 9.84
N ALA A 112 -1.62 4.74 10.70
CA ALA A 112 -2.33 5.41 11.78
C ALA A 112 -3.42 6.32 11.21
N THR A 113 -4.62 6.22 11.77
CA THR A 113 -5.80 6.93 11.29
C THR A 113 -6.36 7.86 12.34
N ARG A 114 -6.90 8.98 11.87
CA ARG A 114 -7.76 9.87 12.63
C ARG A 114 -9.20 9.65 12.20
N VAL A 115 -10.06 9.36 13.16
CA VAL A 115 -11.49 9.17 12.96
C VAL A 115 -12.21 10.32 13.62
N ARG A 116 -13.06 10.99 12.86
CA ARG A 116 -13.91 12.07 13.33
C ARG A 116 -15.36 11.71 13.11
N ASN A 117 -16.17 11.78 14.17
CA ASN A 117 -17.58 11.39 14.19
C ASN A 117 -18.56 12.57 14.21
N GLY A 118 -18.14 13.76 13.78
CA GLY A 118 -18.97 14.97 13.66
C GLY A 118 -18.16 16.18 13.19
N PRO A 119 -18.79 17.26 12.70
CA PRO A 119 -18.05 18.48 12.35
C PRO A 119 -17.42 19.12 13.60
N LEU A 120 -16.34 19.88 13.43
CA LEU A 120 -15.84 20.75 14.50
C LEU A 120 -16.93 21.76 14.87
N GLU A 121 -17.35 21.77 16.14
CA GLU A 121 -18.17 22.86 16.67
C GLU A 121 -17.25 24.07 16.88
N GLU A 122 -17.52 25.16 16.16
CA GLU A 122 -16.90 26.46 16.41
C GLU A 122 -17.58 27.08 17.64
N ASP A 123 -17.15 26.74 18.86
CA ASP A 123 -17.55 27.50 20.04
C ASP A 123 -16.47 28.56 20.36
N PRO A 124 -16.73 29.87 20.19
CA PRO A 124 -15.71 30.92 20.32
C PRO A 124 -15.20 31.15 21.75
N GLU A 125 -15.90 30.65 22.79
CA GLU A 125 -15.69 31.09 24.17
C GLU A 125 -15.12 30.04 25.14
N GLU A 126 -15.00 28.76 24.75
CA GLU A 126 -14.54 27.72 25.67
C GLU A 126 -13.59 26.74 24.99
N TYR A 127 -12.28 26.94 25.17
CA TYR A 127 -11.33 25.82 25.05
C TYR A 127 -11.38 25.04 26.37
N PRO A 128 -12.01 23.85 26.46
CA PRO A 128 -11.95 23.10 27.70
C PRO A 128 -10.52 22.58 27.85
N ARG A 129 -9.84 23.02 28.91
CA ARG A 129 -8.53 22.47 29.35
C ARG A 129 -8.69 21.09 29.99
N GLN A 130 -9.53 20.22 29.44
CA GLN A 130 -9.62 18.84 29.91
C GLN A 130 -8.74 17.97 29.02
N ALA A 131 -7.68 17.47 29.64
CA ALA A 131 -6.86 16.40 29.08
C ALA A 131 -7.79 15.23 28.74
N SER A 132 -7.84 14.93 27.45
CA SER A 132 -8.67 13.88 26.88
C SER A 132 -8.25 12.51 27.41
N MET A 133 -9.23 11.61 27.54
CA MET A 133 -9.02 10.21 27.91
C MET A 133 -7.98 9.54 26.98
N PRO A 134 -7.25 8.50 27.42
CA PRO A 134 -6.28 7.81 26.56
C PRO A 134 -6.93 7.36 25.24
N GLY A 135 -6.45 7.91 24.12
CA GLY A 135 -6.94 7.58 22.76
C GLY A 135 -7.86 8.62 22.10
N LEU A 136 -8.41 9.56 22.86
CA LEU A 136 -9.19 10.67 22.32
C LEU A 136 -8.28 11.91 22.15
N GLY A 137 -8.29 12.51 20.97
CA GLY A 137 -7.61 13.74 20.62
C GLY A 137 -8.24 14.96 21.27
N ARG A 138 -7.49 16.07 21.25
CA ARG A 138 -7.90 17.36 21.84
C ARG A 138 -9.23 17.91 21.28
N ASP A 139 -9.58 17.51 20.05
CA ASP A 139 -10.71 18.04 19.29
C ASP A 139 -11.85 17.03 19.09
N GLY A 140 -11.93 15.99 19.93
CA GLY A 140 -12.92 14.91 19.80
C GLY A 140 -12.60 13.85 18.73
N ASP A 141 -11.42 13.97 18.10
CA ASP A 141 -10.89 12.99 17.15
C ASP A 141 -10.47 11.70 17.86
N GLU A 142 -10.79 10.53 17.32
CA GLU A 142 -10.26 9.25 17.79
C GLU A 142 -9.05 8.86 16.94
N TYR A 143 -7.94 8.51 17.58
CA TYR A 143 -6.77 8.01 16.88
C TYR A 143 -6.73 6.48 16.96
N ARG A 144 -6.67 5.84 15.80
CA ARG A 144 -6.74 4.38 15.68
C ARG A 144 -5.58 3.85 14.86
N LEU A 145 -4.88 2.88 15.44
CA LEU A 145 -3.91 2.03 14.74
C LEU A 145 -4.63 0.84 14.08
N LEU A 146 -3.95 0.21 13.13
CA LEU A 146 -4.43 -1.04 12.55
C LEU A 146 -4.63 -2.12 13.62
N SER A 147 -5.65 -2.94 13.42
CA SER A 147 -5.96 -4.11 14.23
C SER A 147 -6.20 -5.33 13.34
N VAL A 148 -6.11 -6.53 13.92
CA VAL A 148 -6.52 -7.77 13.25
C VAL A 148 -7.97 -7.63 12.76
N GLY A 149 -8.20 -8.01 11.51
CA GLY A 149 -9.49 -7.87 10.82
C GLY A 149 -9.62 -6.62 9.95
N ASP A 150 -8.77 -5.60 10.13
CA ASP A 150 -8.74 -4.45 9.22
C ASP A 150 -8.29 -4.87 7.82
N LYS A 151 -8.68 -4.07 6.81
CA LYS A 151 -8.38 -4.34 5.41
C LYS A 151 -7.45 -3.29 4.83
N ILE A 152 -6.43 -3.78 4.15
CA ILE A 152 -5.55 -2.97 3.31
C ILE A 152 -5.56 -3.55 1.89
N SER A 153 -5.21 -2.74 0.89
CA SER A 153 -5.13 -3.20 -0.50
C SER A 153 -3.95 -2.58 -1.22
N SER A 154 -3.29 -3.35 -2.08
CA SER A 154 -2.45 -2.78 -3.12
C SER A 154 -3.29 -2.04 -4.17
N ARG A 155 -2.63 -1.31 -5.08
CA ARG A 155 -3.28 -0.70 -6.24
C ARG A 155 -3.76 -1.71 -7.30
N HIS A 156 -3.42 -3.00 -7.13
CA HIS A 156 -3.75 -4.10 -8.06
C HIS A 156 -4.93 -4.97 -7.62
N ALA A 157 -5.75 -4.46 -6.69
CA ALA A 157 -6.89 -5.17 -6.11
C ALA A 157 -6.53 -6.44 -5.32
N GLN A 158 -5.34 -6.50 -4.74
CA GLN A 158 -5.00 -7.50 -3.72
C GLN A 158 -5.40 -6.96 -2.35
N LYS A 159 -6.69 -7.14 -2.03
CA LYS A 159 -7.21 -6.82 -0.70
C LYS A 159 -6.76 -7.90 0.28
N GLY A 160 -6.03 -7.48 1.30
CA GLY A 160 -5.61 -8.32 2.42
C GLY A 160 -6.38 -7.97 3.68
N VAL A 161 -6.97 -8.97 4.32
CA VAL A 161 -7.46 -8.85 5.71
C VAL A 161 -6.31 -9.16 6.64
N ILE A 162 -6.04 -8.32 7.64
CA ILE A 162 -5.00 -8.59 8.62
C ILE A 162 -5.40 -9.83 9.43
N GLY A 163 -4.80 -10.98 9.12
CA GLY A 163 -5.08 -12.25 9.78
C GLY A 163 -4.30 -12.39 11.08
N ARG A 164 -3.06 -11.89 11.10
CA ARG A 164 -2.22 -11.86 12.30
C ARG A 164 -1.23 -10.70 12.25
N MET A 165 -0.95 -10.14 13.42
CA MET A 165 0.20 -9.26 13.63
C MET A 165 1.28 -10.04 14.34
N LEU A 166 2.49 -10.04 13.79
CA LEU A 166 3.65 -10.70 14.41
C LEU A 166 4.59 -9.65 14.99
N PRO A 167 5.18 -9.90 16.17
CA PRO A 167 6.25 -9.06 16.69
C PRO A 167 7.48 -9.13 15.77
N GLN A 168 8.35 -8.13 15.84
CA GLN A 168 9.45 -7.98 14.87
C GLN A 168 10.42 -9.15 14.92
N GLU A 169 10.66 -9.73 16.10
CA GLU A 169 11.50 -10.90 16.33
C GLU A 169 10.98 -12.18 15.68
N ASP A 170 9.67 -12.28 15.49
CA ASP A 170 9.01 -13.45 14.88
C ASP A 170 8.87 -13.29 13.36
N MET A 171 9.16 -12.13 12.80
CA MET A 171 9.07 -11.88 11.37
C MET A 171 10.31 -12.42 10.65
N PRO A 172 10.18 -12.86 9.39
CA PRO A 172 11.34 -13.21 8.59
C PRO A 172 12.18 -11.95 8.32
N PHE A 173 13.49 -12.11 8.23
CA PHE A 173 14.41 -11.00 8.02
C PHE A 173 15.48 -11.37 6.99
N THR A 174 16.11 -10.36 6.41
CA THR A 174 17.20 -10.49 5.43
C THR A 174 18.57 -10.42 6.11
N ASP A 175 19.63 -10.67 5.36
CA ASP A 175 21.02 -10.55 5.81
C ASP A 175 21.40 -9.14 6.28
N ASP A 176 20.82 -8.10 5.67
CA ASP A 176 20.99 -6.70 6.09
C ASP A 176 20.09 -6.30 7.29
N GLY A 177 19.24 -7.21 7.77
CA GLY A 177 18.33 -6.98 8.89
C GLY A 177 16.99 -6.34 8.51
N THR A 178 16.70 -6.16 7.22
CA THR A 178 15.39 -5.67 6.76
C THR A 178 14.31 -6.68 7.08
N VAL A 179 13.26 -6.21 7.77
CA VAL A 179 12.05 -6.97 8.12
C VAL A 179 10.90 -6.44 7.27
N PRO A 180 10.11 -7.30 6.60
CA PRO A 180 8.98 -6.85 5.80
C PRO A 180 7.88 -6.26 6.69
N ASP A 181 7.21 -5.23 6.18
CA ASP A 181 6.03 -4.64 6.83
C ASP A 181 4.83 -5.57 6.73
N ILE A 182 4.68 -6.25 5.59
CA ILE A 182 3.61 -7.21 5.33
C ILE A 182 4.11 -8.48 4.65
N ILE A 183 3.45 -9.60 4.93
CA ILE A 183 3.66 -10.87 4.23
C ILE A 183 2.39 -11.23 3.48
N PHE A 184 2.51 -11.24 2.16
CA PHE A 184 1.48 -11.64 1.23
C PHE A 184 1.74 -13.06 0.73
N ASN A 185 0.68 -13.85 0.55
CA ASN A 185 0.81 -15.23 0.14
C ASN A 185 1.03 -15.37 -1.36
N SER A 186 2.05 -16.14 -1.74
CA SER A 186 2.40 -16.41 -3.13
C SER A 186 1.25 -17.05 -3.94
N HIS A 187 0.38 -17.84 -3.31
CA HIS A 187 -0.79 -18.45 -3.97
C HIS A 187 -1.83 -17.42 -4.46
N GLY A 188 -1.79 -16.19 -3.94
CA GLY A 188 -2.65 -15.10 -4.36
C GLY A 188 -2.27 -14.48 -5.70
N ILE A 189 -1.06 -14.73 -6.23
CA ILE A 189 -0.63 -14.19 -7.53
C ILE A 189 -1.17 -15.03 -8.70
N PRO A 190 -0.96 -16.36 -8.79
CA PRO A 190 -1.37 -17.15 -9.96
C PRO A 190 -2.89 -17.15 -10.17
N SER A 191 -3.65 -17.25 -9.08
CA SER A 191 -5.12 -17.28 -9.11
C SER A 191 -5.74 -15.95 -9.54
N ARG A 192 -5.05 -14.83 -9.31
CA ARG A 192 -5.57 -13.48 -9.57
C ARG A 192 -4.92 -12.80 -10.76
N MET A 193 -3.82 -13.36 -11.29
CA MET A 193 -3.07 -12.85 -12.43
C MET A 193 -2.76 -11.34 -12.32
N THR A 194 -2.28 -10.94 -11.14
CA THR A 194 -1.95 -9.54 -10.80
C THR A 194 -0.48 -9.26 -11.07
N MET A 195 -0.04 -9.48 -12.32
CA MET A 195 1.37 -9.32 -12.71
C MET A 195 1.88 -7.89 -12.54
N GLY A 196 1.00 -6.89 -12.68
CA GLY A 196 1.35 -5.50 -12.44
C GLY A 196 1.88 -5.26 -11.01
N GLN A 197 1.41 -6.00 -10.01
CA GLN A 197 1.90 -5.86 -8.64
C GLN A 197 3.34 -6.36 -8.48
N LEU A 198 3.71 -7.43 -9.18
CA LEU A 198 5.08 -7.92 -9.18
C LEU A 198 6.02 -6.91 -9.86
N LEU A 199 5.58 -6.34 -10.99
CA LEU A 199 6.31 -5.28 -11.70
C LEU A 199 6.46 -4.04 -10.81
N GLU A 200 5.38 -3.55 -10.20
CA GLU A 200 5.41 -2.43 -9.26
C GLU A 200 6.40 -2.72 -8.12
N GLY A 201 6.30 -3.91 -7.54
CA GLY A 201 7.09 -4.35 -6.39
C GLY A 201 8.58 -4.25 -6.62
N VAL A 202 9.07 -4.72 -7.75
CA VAL A 202 10.52 -4.68 -7.98
C VAL A 202 10.98 -3.36 -8.56
N ILE A 203 10.23 -2.74 -9.46
CA ILE A 203 10.59 -1.40 -9.92
C ILE A 203 10.67 -0.46 -8.71
N GLY A 204 9.79 -0.63 -7.72
CA GLY A 204 9.88 0.03 -6.42
C GLY A 204 11.20 -0.23 -5.67
N ILE A 205 11.75 -1.45 -5.69
CA ILE A 205 13.08 -1.73 -5.10
C ILE A 205 14.17 -0.97 -5.86
N THR A 206 14.14 -1.01 -7.19
CA THR A 206 15.08 -0.25 -8.02
C THR A 206 14.99 1.24 -7.70
N CYS A 207 13.79 1.81 -7.56
CA CYS A 207 13.57 3.19 -7.13
C CYS A 207 14.24 3.51 -5.78
N VAL A 208 14.16 2.59 -4.80
CA VAL A 208 14.84 2.77 -3.51
C VAL A 208 16.37 2.75 -3.67
N MET A 209 16.90 1.87 -4.53
CA MET A 209 18.34 1.73 -4.75
C MET A 209 18.94 2.91 -5.55
N THR A 210 18.20 3.44 -6.52
CA THR A 210 18.66 4.56 -7.37
C THR A 210 18.28 5.93 -6.79
N GLY A 211 17.27 5.99 -5.93
CA GLY A 211 16.69 7.24 -5.41
C GLY A 211 15.77 7.95 -6.41
N GLU A 212 15.34 7.27 -7.47
CA GLU A 212 14.51 7.83 -8.53
C GLU A 212 13.06 7.32 -8.44
N PHE A 213 12.10 8.10 -8.94
CA PHE A 213 10.73 7.63 -9.13
C PHE A 213 10.57 7.00 -10.50
N ALA A 214 9.76 5.95 -10.60
CA ALA A 214 9.44 5.31 -11.87
C ALA A 214 8.06 5.72 -12.38
N ASP A 215 7.87 5.64 -13.70
CA ASP A 215 6.57 5.84 -14.33
C ASP A 215 5.90 4.50 -14.66
N GLY A 216 4.78 4.22 -13.98
CA GLY A 216 3.94 3.06 -14.19
C GLY A 216 2.76 3.28 -15.13
N THR A 217 2.76 4.36 -15.93
CA THR A 217 1.67 4.67 -16.86
C THR A 217 1.49 3.54 -17.90
N PRO A 218 0.27 2.96 -18.01
CA PRO A 218 0.01 1.88 -18.96
C PRO A 218 0.34 2.29 -20.40
N TRP A 219 0.99 1.40 -21.14
CA TRP A 219 1.42 1.58 -22.54
C TRP A 219 2.49 2.65 -22.80
N ASN A 220 3.15 3.20 -21.78
CA ASN A 220 4.20 4.21 -22.00
C ASN A 220 5.52 3.57 -22.46
N HIS A 221 5.85 2.39 -21.94
CA HIS A 221 7.03 1.61 -22.32
C HIS A 221 6.65 0.14 -22.50
N GLU A 222 7.25 -0.53 -23.50
CA GLU A 222 7.21 -1.99 -23.57
C GLU A 222 8.10 -2.52 -22.45
N THR A 223 7.49 -3.12 -21.43
CA THR A 223 8.25 -3.79 -20.37
C THR A 223 9.04 -4.94 -20.99
N SER A 224 10.36 -4.81 -21.03
CA SER A 224 11.21 -5.83 -21.66
C SER A 224 11.36 -7.05 -20.76
N LEU A 225 11.62 -8.23 -21.34
CA LEU A 225 11.97 -9.41 -20.56
C LEU A 225 13.24 -9.19 -19.73
N ASP A 226 14.16 -8.35 -20.20
CA ASP A 226 15.38 -8.00 -19.48
C ASP A 226 15.09 -7.17 -18.23
N GLU A 227 14.13 -6.25 -18.30
CA GLU A 227 13.59 -5.55 -17.12
C GLU A 227 12.96 -6.55 -16.15
N ILE A 228 12.19 -7.53 -16.63
CA ILE A 228 11.56 -8.58 -15.80
C ILE A 228 12.61 -9.52 -15.14
N VAL A 229 13.72 -9.80 -15.82
CA VAL A 229 14.81 -10.63 -15.27
C VAL A 229 15.66 -9.83 -14.29
N GLN A 230 15.94 -8.55 -14.57
CA GLN A 230 16.53 -7.66 -13.56
C GLN A 230 15.60 -7.48 -12.36
N VAL A 231 14.29 -7.49 -12.58
CA VAL A 231 13.24 -7.49 -11.56
C VAL A 231 13.37 -8.72 -10.64
N GLU A 232 13.56 -9.92 -11.17
CA GLU A 232 13.79 -11.10 -10.31
C GLU A 232 15.12 -10.99 -9.55
N ALA A 233 16.19 -10.56 -10.22
CA ALA A 233 17.52 -10.48 -9.63
C ALA A 233 17.62 -9.43 -8.50
N ASN A 234 16.97 -8.28 -8.66
CA ASN A 234 17.04 -7.19 -7.69
C ASN A 234 16.15 -7.40 -6.47
N GLY A 235 15.00 -8.08 -6.61
CA GLY A 235 14.05 -8.30 -5.51
C GLY A 235 14.27 -9.59 -4.72
N THR A 236 14.99 -10.55 -5.30
CA THR A 236 15.24 -11.84 -4.66
C THR A 236 16.23 -11.72 -3.51
N ARG A 237 15.82 -12.14 -2.31
CA ARG A 237 16.66 -12.14 -1.12
C ARG A 237 16.59 -13.47 -0.39
N GLN A 238 17.69 -13.83 0.24
CA GLN A 238 17.71 -14.88 1.25
C GLN A 238 17.00 -14.36 2.50
N LEU A 239 16.03 -15.12 3.00
CA LEU A 239 15.35 -14.81 4.25
C LEU A 239 15.75 -15.81 5.32
N TYR A 240 15.72 -15.35 6.56
CA TYR A 240 15.93 -16.12 7.78
C TYR A 240 14.62 -16.14 8.56
N ASN A 241 14.29 -17.28 9.14
CA ASN A 241 13.07 -17.46 9.91
C ASN A 241 13.24 -16.83 11.30
N GLY A 242 12.37 -15.89 11.68
CA GLY A 242 12.39 -15.24 13.00
C GLY A 242 12.30 -16.23 14.18
N PHE A 243 11.52 -17.30 14.05
CA PHE A 243 11.32 -18.28 15.12
C PHE A 243 12.53 -19.18 15.40
N THR A 244 13.26 -19.58 14.34
CA THR A 244 14.31 -20.60 14.43
C THR A 244 15.71 -20.05 14.15
N GLY A 245 15.81 -18.86 13.56
CA GLY A 245 17.05 -18.30 13.03
C GLY A 245 17.62 -19.03 11.81
N SER A 246 16.95 -20.09 11.33
CA SER A 246 17.43 -20.86 10.19
C SER A 246 17.14 -20.15 8.87
N THR A 247 17.97 -20.40 7.86
CA THR A 247 17.71 -19.96 6.49
C THR A 247 16.42 -20.60 5.97
N ILE A 248 15.60 -19.82 5.27
CA ILE A 248 14.44 -20.32 4.53
C ILE A 248 14.95 -20.82 3.17
N GLU A 249 14.72 -22.09 2.85
CA GLU A 249 15.37 -22.78 1.73
C GLU A 249 15.14 -22.13 0.36
N THR A 250 13.95 -21.57 0.15
CA THR A 250 13.62 -20.88 -1.08
C THR A 250 14.01 -19.41 -1.02
N LEU A 251 14.53 -18.92 -2.14
CA LEU A 251 14.65 -17.50 -2.39
C LEU A 251 13.26 -16.86 -2.51
N HIS A 252 13.07 -15.72 -1.85
CA HIS A 252 11.80 -15.02 -1.83
C HIS A 252 11.97 -13.61 -2.37
N CYS A 253 10.95 -13.14 -3.10
CA CYS A 253 10.92 -11.77 -3.57
C CYS A 253 10.48 -10.87 -2.42
N LEU A 254 11.39 -10.03 -1.95
CA LEU A 254 11.02 -8.77 -1.31
C LEU A 254 10.58 -7.80 -2.42
N SER A 255 9.63 -6.95 -2.11
CA SER A 255 9.03 -6.01 -3.07
C SER A 255 8.65 -4.73 -2.35
N MET A 256 8.81 -3.59 -3.01
CA MET A 256 8.32 -2.30 -2.52
C MET A 256 7.02 -1.96 -3.25
N VAL A 257 5.88 -2.12 -2.58
CA VAL A 257 4.55 -1.94 -3.19
C VAL A 257 3.77 -0.88 -2.45
N TYR A 258 3.05 -0.03 -3.18
CA TYR A 258 2.18 0.98 -2.58
C TYR A 258 0.85 0.36 -2.11
N TYR A 259 0.58 0.47 -0.81
CA TYR A 259 -0.63 -0.05 -0.17
C TYR A 259 -1.49 1.09 0.40
N MET A 260 -2.79 0.87 0.36
CA MET A 260 -3.82 1.78 0.83
C MET A 260 -4.66 1.11 1.93
N PRO A 261 -4.90 1.78 3.07
CA PRO A 261 -5.82 1.27 4.07
C PRO A 261 -7.25 1.61 3.68
N LEU A 262 -8.18 0.67 3.86
CA LEU A 262 -9.58 0.85 3.46
C LEU A 262 -10.44 1.32 4.64
N LYS A 263 -11.50 2.10 4.36
CA LYS A 263 -12.41 2.64 5.39
C LYS A 263 -13.20 1.60 6.20
N HIS A 264 -13.30 0.36 5.71
CA HIS A 264 -14.17 -0.72 6.23
C HIS A 264 -13.41 -2.01 6.54
#